data_AF-A0A0G0EX51-F1
#
_entry.id   AF-A0A0G0EX51-F1
#
_cell.length_a   1.000
_cell.length_b   1.000
_cell.length_c   1.000
_cell.angle_alpha   90.00
_cell.angle_beta   90.00
_cell.angle_gamma   90.00
#
_symmetry.space_group_name_H-M   'P 1'
#
loop_
_entity.id
_entity.type
_entity.pdbx_description
1 polymer ?
#
loop_
_entity_poly.entity_id
_entity_poly.type
_entity_poly.pdbx_seq_one_letter_code
_entity_poly.pdbx_strand_id
1 'polypeptide(L)'
;MSTLTKKQKQILDFIKSYISKKGLSPTIEEIRKHFKLSAVSTIHQHLEALEKKDFIERNGSSARGIELKKKNPFSLIKIPLVGVITAGQPIEAIETIGESVMIASGNIKKDEQYYALEVRGTSMIDEGIFDGDIVVIKKQSSAENGQTVVAIIDDNEATLKKIYREKNQFRLQPANQTMLPIYRREVEIRGVVIEIKRNLENISSDSKQKLFRTLDLFAGVGGIRLGFENAGFETVFANDFDKQCKDTYDLNFKKSKLIVEDIRKIGIDDLPEFDFLLGGFPCQAFSIAGYRKGFNDEKDRGNLFFDVARILEARKPEGFLLENVKNLKGHDNGKTFSIIIQTLEDLGYYVKTKVLNTMEYGNVPQNRERIYIVGFKNKDYSDKFKFPEPQKLKIKVTDILEKNVDKKYYYNSKPLFEKLKDFVTEEGKVYQWRRQYVRENKKGVCPTLTANMGTGGHNVPIIKDKKGIRKLTPLECFRLQGFPKTFILPKNLADSSLYKQAGNSVSVPVVTAVAKQVMRAMETNI
;
A
#
# COMPACT_ATOMS: atom_id res chain seq x y z
N MET A 1 18.64 -40.36 22.86
CA MET A 1 18.51 -40.63 21.41
C MET A 1 19.23 -41.94 21.09
N SER A 2 18.65 -42.83 20.27
CA SER A 2 19.32 -44.06 19.85
C SER A 2 20.47 -43.75 18.89
N THR A 3 21.70 -44.07 19.30
CA THR A 3 22.91 -43.84 18.50
C THR A 3 22.99 -44.81 17.32
N LEU A 4 23.24 -44.29 16.12
CA LEU A 4 23.52 -45.11 14.93
C LEU A 4 24.97 -45.62 15.00
N THR A 5 25.20 -46.87 14.62
CA THR A 5 26.55 -47.37 14.43
C THR A 5 27.18 -46.72 13.18
N LYS A 6 28.52 -46.69 13.11
CA LYS A 6 29.25 -46.14 11.95
C LYS A 6 28.75 -46.72 10.62
N LYS A 7 28.46 -48.03 10.58
CA LYS A 7 27.96 -48.72 9.39
C LYS A 7 26.50 -48.37 9.06
N GLN A 8 25.63 -48.26 10.07
CA GLN A 8 24.23 -47.82 9.88
C GLN A 8 24.16 -46.39 9.33
N LYS A 9 25.01 -45.49 9.83
CA LYS A 9 25.10 -44.12 9.33
C LYS A 9 25.54 -44.08 7.87
N GLN A 10 26.59 -44.82 7.51
CA GLN A 10 27.04 -44.92 6.12
C GLN A 10 25.95 -45.44 5.19
N ILE A 11 25.21 -46.46 5.60
CA ILE A 11 24.10 -47.02 4.80
C ILE A 11 22.98 -45.99 4.61
N LEU A 12 22.59 -45.29 5.68
CA LEU A 12 21.58 -44.23 5.62
C LEU A 12 22.02 -43.06 4.71
N ASP A 13 23.28 -42.65 4.79
CA ASP A 13 23.83 -41.57 3.96
C ASP A 13 23.91 -41.97 2.47
N PHE A 14 24.22 -43.23 2.19
CA PHE A 14 24.15 -43.78 0.83
C PHE A 14 22.71 -43.75 0.28
N ILE A 15 21.72 -44.19 1.06
CA ILE A 15 20.30 -44.16 0.65
C ILE A 15 19.86 -42.73 0.33
N LYS A 16 20.18 -41.77 1.20
CA LYS A 16 19.92 -40.33 0.97
C LYS A 16 20.54 -39.82 -0.31
N SER A 17 21.83 -40.08 -0.52
CA SER A 17 22.53 -39.64 -1.73
C SER A 17 21.99 -40.32 -2.99
N TYR A 18 21.55 -41.57 -2.90
CA TYR A 18 21.04 -42.32 -4.05
C TYR A 18 19.70 -41.77 -4.51
N ILE A 19 18.77 -41.56 -3.58
CA ILE A 19 17.46 -40.95 -3.84
C ILE A 19 17.63 -39.55 -4.42
N SER A 20 18.50 -38.73 -3.82
CA SER A 20 18.75 -37.36 -4.29
C SER A 20 19.33 -37.28 -5.70
N LYS A 21 20.15 -38.26 -6.12
CA LYS A 21 20.81 -38.24 -7.43
C LYS A 21 20.00 -38.91 -8.53
N LYS A 22 19.23 -39.95 -8.21
CA LYS A 22 18.53 -40.77 -9.20
C LYS A 22 17.00 -40.65 -9.16
N GLY A 23 16.45 -39.95 -8.16
CA GLY A 23 15.00 -39.77 -8.00
C GLY A 23 14.24 -41.04 -7.57
N LEU A 24 14.95 -42.09 -7.16
CA LEU A 24 14.38 -43.40 -6.83
C LEU A 24 15.19 -44.11 -5.73
N SER A 25 14.50 -44.86 -4.87
CA SER A 25 15.12 -45.62 -3.77
C SER A 25 16.09 -46.67 -4.29
N PRO A 26 17.27 -46.86 -3.66
CA PRO A 26 18.13 -47.98 -4.01
C PRO A 26 17.46 -49.32 -3.67
N THR A 27 17.81 -50.36 -4.43
CA THR A 27 17.47 -51.75 -4.09
C THR A 27 18.45 -52.30 -3.05
N ILE A 28 18.06 -53.37 -2.36
CA ILE A 28 18.92 -54.07 -1.39
C ILE A 28 20.24 -54.53 -2.05
N GLU A 29 20.16 -54.95 -3.32
CA GLU A 29 21.32 -55.40 -4.10
C GLU A 29 22.24 -54.23 -4.51
N GLU A 30 21.68 -53.05 -4.81
CA GLU A 30 22.47 -51.83 -5.06
C GLU A 30 23.24 -51.38 -3.81
N ILE A 31 22.60 -51.48 -2.63
CA ILE A 31 23.26 -51.20 -1.34
C ILE A 31 24.37 -52.22 -1.07
N ARG A 32 24.10 -53.52 -1.26
CA ARG A 32 25.08 -54.59 -1.07
C ARG A 32 26.32 -54.41 -1.95
N LYS A 33 26.12 -54.12 -3.24
CA LYS A 33 27.22 -53.87 -4.19
C LYS A 33 28.05 -52.65 -3.81
N HIS A 34 27.42 -51.56 -3.39
CA HIS A 34 28.13 -50.36 -2.98
C HIS A 34 29.03 -50.60 -1.76
N PHE A 35 28.55 -51.34 -0.77
CA PHE A 35 29.30 -51.64 0.46
C PHE A 35 30.19 -52.89 0.37
N LYS A 36 30.26 -53.54 -0.81
CA LYS A 36 31.05 -54.76 -1.08
C LYS A 36 30.82 -55.86 -0.04
N LEU A 37 29.56 -56.10 0.34
CA LEU A 37 29.20 -57.13 1.33
C LEU A 37 28.89 -58.47 0.66
N SER A 38 29.35 -59.56 1.28
CA SER A 38 29.16 -60.92 0.77
C SER A 38 27.70 -61.39 0.84
N ALA A 39 26.96 -61.01 1.89
CA ALA A 39 25.59 -61.49 2.12
C ALA A 39 24.55 -60.36 2.05
N VAL A 40 23.42 -60.66 1.40
CA VAL A 40 22.22 -59.79 1.35
C VAL A 40 21.59 -59.65 2.75
N SER A 41 21.66 -60.71 3.56
CA SER A 41 21.14 -60.75 4.94
C SER A 41 21.72 -59.67 5.85
N THR A 42 22.99 -59.30 5.68
CA THR A 42 23.64 -58.22 6.43
C THR A 42 23.01 -56.85 6.15
N ILE A 43 22.59 -56.60 4.90
CA ILE A 43 21.85 -55.37 4.56
C ILE A 43 20.45 -55.40 5.16
N HIS A 44 19.75 -56.54 5.13
CA HIS A 44 18.44 -56.66 5.79
C HIS A 44 18.53 -56.32 7.29
N GLN A 45 19.54 -56.83 7.99
CA GLN A 45 19.76 -56.52 9.42
C GLN A 45 20.00 -55.03 9.66
N HIS A 46 20.80 -54.37 8.82
CA HIS A 46 21.05 -52.93 8.96
C HIS A 46 19.82 -52.08 8.63
N LEU A 47 19.06 -52.45 7.61
CA LEU A 47 17.81 -51.78 7.24
C LEU A 47 16.74 -51.98 8.31
N GLU A 48 16.59 -53.19 8.85
CA GLU A 48 15.68 -53.46 9.96
C GLU A 48 16.07 -52.68 11.22
N ALA A 49 17.37 -52.56 11.50
CA ALA A 49 17.86 -51.73 12.60
C ALA A 49 17.62 -50.23 12.36
N LEU A 50 17.69 -49.76 11.10
CA LEU A 50 17.36 -48.37 10.74
C LEU A 50 15.85 -48.09 10.83
N GLU A 51 15.02 -49.07 10.46
CA GLU A 51 13.56 -49.03 10.58
C GLU A 51 13.11 -49.07 12.05
N LYS A 52 13.65 -49.99 12.87
CA LYS A 52 13.44 -50.02 14.33
C LYS A 52 13.90 -48.74 15.03
N LYS A 53 14.89 -48.04 14.47
CA LYS A 53 15.37 -46.74 14.97
C LYS A 53 14.65 -45.54 14.33
N ASP A 54 13.61 -45.80 13.54
CA ASP A 54 12.71 -44.79 12.97
C ASP A 54 13.37 -43.83 11.96
N PHE A 55 14.43 -44.27 11.27
CA PHE A 55 15.13 -43.48 10.24
C PHE A 55 14.63 -43.73 8.82
N ILE A 56 14.02 -44.89 8.58
CA ILE A 56 13.48 -45.32 7.29
C ILE A 56 12.18 -46.10 7.50
N GLU A 57 11.39 -46.22 6.43
CA GLU A 57 10.23 -47.09 6.34
C GLU A 57 10.37 -47.97 5.09
N ARG A 58 9.96 -49.24 5.17
CA ARG A 58 10.09 -50.18 4.04
C ARG A 58 8.73 -50.73 3.62
N ASN A 59 8.39 -50.55 2.35
CA ASN A 59 7.27 -51.23 1.73
C ASN A 59 7.72 -52.60 1.17
N GLY A 60 7.27 -53.68 1.82
CA GLY A 60 7.69 -55.05 1.52
C GLY A 60 7.30 -55.58 0.13
N SER A 61 6.44 -54.87 -0.61
CA SER A 61 5.93 -55.31 -1.92
C SER A 61 6.76 -54.83 -3.12
N SER A 62 7.73 -53.94 -2.92
CA SER A 62 8.48 -53.30 -4.01
C SER A 62 10.00 -53.43 -3.83
N ALA A 63 10.70 -53.75 -4.91
CA ALA A 63 12.16 -53.78 -4.94
C ALA A 63 12.81 -52.41 -4.61
N ARG A 64 12.05 -51.30 -4.74
CA ARG A 64 12.45 -49.92 -4.43
C ARG A 64 11.55 -49.28 -3.36
N GLY A 65 11.19 -50.04 -2.33
CA GLY A 65 10.27 -49.59 -1.28
C GLY A 65 10.90 -48.89 -0.07
N ILE A 66 12.13 -48.34 -0.13
CA ILE A 66 12.73 -47.66 1.04
C ILE A 66 12.39 -46.16 0.99
N GLU A 67 11.67 -45.70 2.01
CA GLU A 67 11.35 -44.29 2.22
C GLU A 67 12.11 -43.74 3.44
N LEU A 68 12.58 -42.49 3.34
CA LEU A 68 13.23 -41.82 4.46
C LEU A 68 12.17 -41.24 5.38
N LYS A 69 12.12 -41.69 6.64
CA LYS A 69 11.29 -41.02 7.64
C LYS A 69 11.86 -39.64 7.90
N LYS A 70 11.06 -38.60 7.61
CA LYS A 70 11.36 -37.24 8.04
C LYS A 70 11.39 -37.25 9.57
N LYS A 71 12.57 -37.15 10.18
CA LYS A 71 12.66 -36.83 11.61
C LYS A 71 11.85 -35.57 11.85
N ASN A 72 10.75 -35.66 12.61
CA ASN A 72 10.14 -34.49 13.22
C ASN A 72 11.11 -34.00 14.31
N PRO A 73 11.81 -32.88 14.15
CA PRO A 73 12.78 -32.40 15.13
C PRO A 73 12.12 -31.75 16.36
N PHE A 74 10.79 -31.69 16.42
CA PHE A 74 10.09 -30.79 17.33
C PHE A 74 9.30 -31.57 18.38
N SER A 75 9.86 -31.74 19.58
CA SER A 75 8.98 -31.91 20.74
C SER A 75 8.43 -30.53 21.05
N LEU A 76 7.14 -30.31 20.81
CA LEU A 76 6.49 -29.03 21.06
C LEU A 76 6.25 -28.86 22.56
N ILE A 77 6.72 -27.74 23.12
CA ILE A 77 6.51 -27.33 24.51
C ILE A 77 5.45 -26.22 24.51
N LYS A 78 4.47 -26.32 25.42
CA LYS A 78 3.46 -25.27 25.66
C LYS A 78 4.00 -24.24 26.63
N ILE A 79 4.03 -22.98 26.23
CA ILE A 79 4.40 -21.84 27.07
C ILE A 79 3.18 -20.94 27.28
N PRO A 80 2.85 -20.51 28.51
CA PRO A 80 1.72 -19.63 28.74
C PRO A 80 1.94 -18.25 28.11
N LEU A 81 0.94 -17.73 27.40
CA LEU A 81 0.89 -16.34 26.94
C LEU A 81 0.31 -15.50 28.09
N VAL A 82 1.14 -14.65 28.67
CA VAL A 82 0.83 -13.96 29.94
C VAL A 82 0.28 -12.55 29.69
N GLY A 83 0.34 -12.00 28.49
CA GLY A 83 -0.25 -10.70 28.19
C GLY A 83 0.47 -9.93 27.08
N VAL A 84 0.31 -8.61 27.09
CA VAL A 84 0.86 -7.68 26.09
C VAL A 84 1.94 -6.80 26.72
N ILE A 85 3.02 -6.51 25.98
CA ILE A 85 4.09 -5.60 26.40
C ILE A 85 4.27 -4.46 25.39
N THR A 86 4.34 -3.22 25.88
CA THR A 86 4.58 -2.08 25.01
C THR A 86 6.06 -1.79 24.80
N ALA A 87 6.45 -1.78 23.54
CA ALA A 87 7.70 -1.32 22.99
C ALA A 87 7.68 0.21 22.81
N GLY A 88 6.98 0.98 23.65
CA GLY A 88 6.73 2.42 23.47
C GLY A 88 6.42 3.12 24.79
N GLN A 89 5.22 3.71 24.90
CA GLN A 89 4.71 4.22 26.18
C GLN A 89 4.13 3.09 27.01
N PRO A 90 4.27 3.15 28.34
CA PRO A 90 4.17 1.95 29.12
C PRO A 90 2.70 1.67 29.51
N ILE A 91 2.33 0.39 29.66
CA ILE A 91 0.97 -0.06 30.01
C ILE A 91 1.10 -1.28 30.93
N GLU A 92 0.18 -1.43 31.90
CA GLU A 92 0.05 -2.63 32.73
C GLU A 92 -0.18 -3.89 31.88
N ALA A 93 0.61 -4.94 32.14
CA ALA A 93 0.44 -6.24 31.49
C ALA A 93 -0.86 -6.89 31.98
N ILE A 94 -1.87 -6.97 31.12
CA ILE A 94 -3.13 -7.65 31.42
C ILE A 94 -2.96 -9.16 31.21
N GLU A 95 -3.09 -9.94 32.28
CA GLU A 95 -3.05 -11.41 32.24
C GLU A 95 -4.25 -11.98 31.47
N THR A 96 -4.00 -12.53 30.29
CA THR A 96 -5.04 -13.21 29.50
C THR A 96 -5.05 -14.70 29.88
N ILE A 97 -5.96 -15.08 30.78
CA ILE A 97 -6.06 -16.45 31.29
C ILE A 97 -6.52 -17.39 30.16
N GLY A 98 -5.66 -18.30 29.70
CA GLY A 98 -6.04 -19.46 28.89
C GLY A 98 -5.27 -19.68 27.58
N GLU A 99 -4.47 -18.73 27.13
CA GLU A 99 -3.73 -18.84 25.86
C GLU A 99 -2.30 -19.38 26.05
N SER A 100 -1.85 -20.26 25.16
CA SER A 100 -0.50 -20.84 25.22
C SER A 100 0.12 -20.97 23.84
N VAL A 101 1.43 -20.77 23.77
CA VAL A 101 2.22 -20.77 22.56
C VAL A 101 3.02 -22.07 22.48
N MET A 102 2.89 -22.78 21.37
CA MET A 102 3.68 -23.99 21.09
C MET A 102 5.05 -23.62 20.51
N ILE A 103 6.13 -24.15 21.09
CA ILE A 103 7.52 -23.91 20.65
C ILE A 103 8.30 -25.20 20.50
N ALA A 104 9.14 -25.23 19.47
CA ALA A 104 10.15 -26.25 19.22
C ALA A 104 11.20 -26.32 20.34
N SER A 105 11.38 -27.48 20.98
CA SER A 105 12.32 -27.68 22.10
C SER A 105 13.82 -27.48 21.83
N GLY A 106 14.22 -27.09 20.62
CA GLY A 106 15.63 -26.92 20.25
C GLY A 106 16.37 -25.88 21.09
N ASN A 107 15.66 -24.86 21.58
CA ASN A 107 16.22 -23.73 22.33
C ASN A 107 15.74 -23.63 23.79
N ILE A 108 14.93 -24.60 24.26
CA ILE A 108 14.23 -24.51 25.56
C ILE A 108 14.64 -25.69 26.43
N LYS A 109 15.10 -25.40 27.66
CA LYS A 109 15.42 -26.43 28.66
C LYS A 109 14.18 -26.72 29.51
N LYS A 110 13.93 -28.00 29.83
CA LYS A 110 12.69 -28.43 30.52
C LYS A 110 12.59 -27.99 31.99
N ASP A 111 13.71 -27.61 32.60
CA ASP A 111 13.87 -27.25 34.01
C ASP A 111 13.77 -25.74 34.28
N GLU A 112 13.63 -24.93 33.24
CA GLU A 112 13.54 -23.47 33.34
C GLU A 112 12.10 -22.98 33.14
N GLN A 113 11.76 -21.84 33.75
CA GLN A 113 10.44 -21.22 33.62
C GLN A 113 10.43 -20.21 32.47
N TYR A 114 9.41 -20.31 31.62
CA TYR A 114 9.22 -19.41 30.48
C TYR A 114 7.78 -18.90 30.43
N TYR A 115 7.62 -17.73 29.84
CA TYR A 115 6.32 -17.14 29.51
C TYR A 115 6.43 -16.37 28.19
N ALA A 116 5.31 -16.11 27.54
CA ALA A 116 5.26 -15.35 26.31
C ALA A 116 4.50 -14.02 26.52
N LEU A 117 4.87 -12.99 25.76
CA LEU A 117 4.17 -11.71 25.68
C LEU A 117 3.99 -11.29 24.23
N GLU A 118 2.85 -10.69 23.89
CA GLU A 118 2.62 -10.02 22.59
C GLU A 118 3.27 -8.64 22.62
N VAL A 119 4.05 -8.30 21.60
CA VAL A 119 4.73 -7.00 21.48
C VAL A 119 3.80 -5.97 20.85
N ARG A 120 3.72 -4.77 21.44
CA ARG A 120 3.07 -3.61 20.83
C ARG A 120 3.97 -2.40 20.74
N GLY A 121 4.20 -1.88 19.54
CA GLY A 121 5.03 -0.71 19.26
C GLY A 121 6.34 -1.06 18.54
N THR A 122 7.15 -0.03 18.28
CA THR A 122 8.25 -0.10 17.30
C THR A 122 9.65 0.09 17.90
N SER A 123 9.82 0.11 19.23
CA SER A 123 11.15 0.39 19.82
C SER A 123 12.23 -0.66 19.57
N MET A 124 11.90 -1.84 19.03
CA MET A 124 12.83 -2.96 18.86
C MET A 124 12.95 -3.45 17.41
N ILE A 125 12.51 -2.64 16.43
CA ILE A 125 12.48 -3.01 15.00
C ILE A 125 13.86 -3.33 14.42
N ASP A 126 14.93 -2.69 14.89
CA ASP A 126 16.30 -2.93 14.42
C ASP A 126 16.85 -4.29 14.93
N GLU A 127 16.21 -4.90 15.95
CA GLU A 127 16.45 -6.29 16.37
C GLU A 127 15.51 -7.29 15.67
N GLY A 128 14.69 -6.82 14.73
CA GLY A 128 13.71 -7.65 14.05
C GLY A 128 12.54 -8.09 14.94
N ILE A 129 12.24 -7.33 16.00
CA ILE A 129 11.04 -7.49 16.84
C ILE A 129 10.03 -6.42 16.41
N PHE A 130 8.93 -6.85 15.81
CA PHE A 130 7.90 -5.98 15.25
C PHE A 130 6.63 -5.96 16.12
N ASP A 131 5.77 -4.97 15.87
CA ASP A 131 4.43 -4.90 16.45
C ASP A 131 3.63 -6.17 16.08
N GLY A 132 3.01 -6.80 17.07
CA GLY A 132 2.26 -8.05 16.95
C GLY A 132 3.09 -9.34 17.04
N ASP A 133 4.42 -9.26 17.17
CA ASP A 133 5.25 -10.45 17.42
C ASP A 133 5.00 -11.01 18.83
N ILE A 134 5.16 -12.32 18.99
CA ILE A 134 5.16 -12.96 20.30
C ILE A 134 6.61 -13.18 20.71
N VAL A 135 7.03 -12.56 21.81
CA VAL A 135 8.34 -12.79 22.41
C VAL A 135 8.24 -13.83 23.51
N VAL A 136 9.22 -14.73 23.54
CA VAL A 136 9.30 -15.82 24.50
C VAL A 136 10.41 -15.48 25.47
N ILE A 137 10.03 -15.40 26.73
CA ILE A 137 10.85 -14.85 27.78
C ILE A 137 11.20 -15.95 28.77
N LYS A 138 12.50 -16.10 29.03
CA LYS A 138 13.00 -16.86 30.17
C LYS A 138 12.83 -16.02 31.43
N LYS A 139 12.10 -16.54 32.41
CA LYS A 139 11.86 -15.85 33.69
C LYS A 139 13.15 -15.86 34.51
N GLN A 140 13.73 -14.68 34.70
CA GLN A 140 14.93 -14.45 35.50
C GLN A 140 15.03 -12.99 35.91
N SER A 141 15.76 -12.72 36.99
CA SER A 141 15.91 -11.37 37.59
C SER A 141 17.21 -10.66 37.21
N SER A 142 18.00 -11.25 36.30
CA SER A 142 19.27 -10.69 35.85
C SER A 142 19.43 -10.86 34.33
N ALA A 143 20.28 -10.01 33.73
CA ALA A 143 20.60 -10.05 32.31
C ALA A 143 22.00 -9.50 32.05
N GLU A 144 22.62 -9.96 30.98
CA GLU A 144 23.91 -9.48 30.49
C GLU A 144 23.74 -8.25 29.58
N ASN A 145 24.81 -7.46 29.45
CA ASN A 145 24.81 -6.28 28.60
C ASN A 145 24.51 -6.63 27.15
N GLY A 146 23.56 -5.91 26.55
CA GLY A 146 23.12 -6.10 25.16
C GLY A 146 21.98 -7.10 24.99
N GLN A 147 21.57 -7.81 26.04
CA GLN A 147 20.38 -8.68 25.98
C GLN A 147 19.09 -7.86 25.93
N THR A 148 18.11 -8.35 25.19
CA THR A 148 16.74 -7.80 25.17
C THR A 148 15.97 -8.33 26.38
N VAL A 149 15.48 -7.42 27.22
CA VAL A 149 14.84 -7.74 28.50
C VAL A 149 13.44 -7.17 28.60
N VAL A 150 12.61 -7.84 29.40
CA VAL A 150 11.40 -7.26 29.97
C VAL A 150 11.82 -6.54 31.25
N ALA A 151 11.81 -5.22 31.22
CA ALA A 151 12.14 -4.34 32.33
C ALA A 151 10.88 -3.66 32.84
N ILE A 152 10.67 -3.68 34.16
CA ILE A 152 9.69 -2.80 34.81
C ILE A 152 10.38 -1.49 35.14
N ILE A 153 9.77 -0.40 34.68
CA ILE A 153 10.17 0.97 35.00
C ILE A 153 9.04 1.66 35.78
N ASP A 154 9.22 2.93 36.13
CA ASP A 154 8.32 3.76 36.96
C ASP A 154 6.81 3.40 36.81
N ASP A 155 6.04 3.46 37.90
CA ASP A 155 4.60 3.12 37.94
C ASP A 155 4.24 1.67 37.53
N ASN A 156 5.16 0.71 37.75
CA ASN A 156 4.98 -0.73 37.45
C ASN A 156 4.81 -1.06 35.96
N GLU A 157 5.27 -0.19 35.08
CA GLU A 157 5.01 -0.36 33.66
C GLU A 157 6.10 -1.21 32.97
N ALA A 158 5.69 -2.22 32.20
CA ALA A 158 6.60 -3.15 31.54
C ALA A 158 7.06 -2.63 30.16
N THR A 159 8.37 -2.69 29.89
CA THR A 159 8.94 -2.32 28.58
C THR A 159 9.95 -3.35 28.07
N LEU A 160 10.05 -3.43 26.74
CA LEU A 160 11.02 -4.27 26.03
C LEU A 160 12.17 -3.41 25.50
N LYS A 161 13.41 -3.64 25.98
CA LYS A 161 14.62 -2.88 25.61
C LYS A 161 15.89 -3.72 25.70
N LYS A 162 16.97 -3.29 25.05
CA LYS A 162 18.32 -3.79 25.35
C LYS A 162 18.83 -3.18 26.64
N ILE A 163 19.34 -3.99 27.57
CA ILE A 163 19.89 -3.48 28.82
C ILE A 163 21.40 -3.35 28.78
N TYR A 164 21.93 -2.28 29.35
CA TYR A 164 23.36 -2.09 29.58
C TYR A 164 23.59 -1.56 30.99
N ARG A 165 24.40 -2.27 31.78
CA ARG A 165 24.86 -1.85 33.09
C ARG A 165 26.06 -0.92 32.93
N GLU A 166 25.88 0.32 33.36
CA GLU A 166 26.91 1.36 33.41
C GLU A 166 27.26 1.65 34.89
N LYS A 167 28.34 2.39 35.17
CA LYS A 167 28.95 2.47 36.52
C LYS A 167 27.95 2.75 37.65
N ASN A 168 26.95 3.62 37.44
CA ASN A 168 25.97 4.05 38.46
C ASN A 168 24.51 4.01 37.96
N GLN A 169 24.23 3.35 36.83
CA GLN A 169 22.89 3.32 36.23
C GLN A 169 22.75 2.18 35.22
N PHE A 170 21.51 1.88 34.86
CA PHE A 170 21.14 1.06 33.73
C PHE A 170 20.70 1.93 32.56
N ARG A 171 21.18 1.61 31.36
CA ARG A 171 20.69 2.15 30.10
C ARG A 171 19.79 1.11 29.44
N LEU A 172 18.53 1.45 29.28
CA LEU A 172 17.55 0.70 28.49
C LEU A 172 17.49 1.32 27.08
N GLN A 173 18.17 0.64 26.16
CA GLN A 173 18.37 1.08 24.79
C GLN A 173 17.25 0.53 23.89
N PRO A 174 16.47 1.40 23.20
CA PRO A 174 15.65 0.95 22.09
C PRO A 174 16.54 0.53 20.93
N ALA A 175 16.16 -0.54 20.24
CA ALA A 175 16.67 -0.87 18.93
C ALA A 175 15.76 -0.26 17.85
N ASN A 176 15.75 1.08 17.86
CA ASN A 176 15.09 1.91 16.86
C ASN A 176 15.82 3.26 16.83
N GLN A 177 16.41 3.60 15.68
CA GLN A 177 17.20 4.83 15.49
C GLN A 177 16.43 6.13 15.76
N THR A 178 15.09 6.10 15.74
CA THR A 178 14.24 7.28 15.97
C THR A 178 13.89 7.51 17.45
N MET A 179 14.34 6.62 18.36
CA MET A 179 14.00 6.66 19.78
C MET A 179 15.23 6.87 20.68
N LEU A 180 15.05 7.62 21.77
CA LEU A 180 16.12 7.91 22.73
C LEU A 180 16.24 6.82 23.80
N PRO A 181 17.45 6.54 24.34
CA PRO A 181 17.64 5.62 25.45
C PRO A 181 17.03 6.13 26.76
N ILE A 182 16.59 5.19 27.61
CA ILE A 182 16.06 5.48 28.96
C ILE A 182 17.15 5.12 29.98
N TYR A 183 17.45 6.03 30.90
CA TYR A 183 18.45 5.84 31.95
C TYR A 183 17.79 5.79 33.33
N ARG A 184 18.12 4.77 34.14
CA ARG A 184 17.57 4.59 35.50
C ARG A 184 18.64 4.08 36.46
N ARG A 185 18.56 4.48 37.73
CA ARG A 185 19.46 3.97 38.78
C ARG A 185 19.16 2.52 39.13
N GLU A 186 17.88 2.15 39.09
CA GLU A 186 17.37 0.82 39.38
C GLU A 186 16.39 0.39 38.30
N VAL A 187 16.41 -0.90 37.95
CA VAL A 187 15.50 -1.52 36.97
C VAL A 187 15.17 -2.91 37.50
N GLU A 188 13.88 -3.28 37.51
CA GLU A 188 13.49 -4.65 37.80
C GLU A 188 13.40 -5.46 36.50
N ILE A 189 14.19 -6.53 36.40
CA ILE A 189 14.17 -7.44 35.24
C ILE A 189 13.19 -8.58 35.54
N ARG A 190 12.19 -8.77 34.67
CA ARG A 190 11.23 -9.88 34.75
C ARG A 190 11.59 -11.06 33.85
N GLY A 191 12.54 -10.86 32.93
CA GLY A 191 13.11 -11.92 32.12
C GLY A 191 13.87 -11.45 30.89
N VAL A 192 14.47 -12.41 30.18
CA VAL A 192 15.26 -12.19 28.97
C VAL A 192 14.58 -12.87 27.78
N VAL A 193 14.50 -12.17 26.65
CA VAL A 193 13.97 -12.72 25.40
C VAL A 193 14.94 -13.76 24.86
N ILE A 194 14.44 -14.98 24.67
CA ILE A 194 15.22 -16.11 24.14
C ILE A 194 14.81 -16.50 22.72
N GLU A 195 13.55 -16.24 22.36
CA GLU A 195 13.00 -16.60 21.06
C GLU A 195 11.92 -15.60 20.68
N ILE A 196 11.84 -15.29 19.39
CA ILE A 196 10.79 -14.46 18.81
C ILE A 196 9.95 -15.38 17.96
N LYS A 197 8.74 -15.68 18.43
CA LYS A 197 7.76 -16.35 17.60
C LYS A 197 7.03 -15.28 16.81
N ARG A 198 7.47 -15.09 15.57
CA ARG A 198 6.67 -14.36 14.60
C ARG A 198 5.34 -15.06 14.52
N ASN A 199 4.28 -14.31 14.69
CA ASN A 199 2.96 -14.84 14.48
C ASN A 199 2.80 -15.13 12.98
N LEU A 200 3.24 -16.31 12.55
CA LEU A 200 3.07 -16.79 11.18
C LEU A 200 1.62 -17.18 10.90
N GLU A 201 0.77 -17.25 11.94
CA GLU A 201 -0.69 -17.37 11.81
C GLU A 201 -1.35 -16.00 11.59
N ASN A 202 -0.70 -14.88 11.99
CA ASN A 202 -0.89 -13.56 11.36
C ASN A 202 -0.19 -13.46 9.98
N ILE A 203 0.46 -14.53 9.50
CA ILE A 203 0.94 -14.68 8.11
C ILE A 203 0.12 -15.75 7.36
N SER A 204 -1.04 -16.16 7.89
CA SER A 204 -2.07 -16.80 7.06
C SER A 204 -3.44 -16.18 7.32
N SER A 205 -3.78 -15.23 6.42
CA SER A 205 -5.12 -14.66 6.15
C SER A 205 -5.48 -13.26 6.66
N ASP A 206 -4.52 -12.42 7.04
CA ASP A 206 -4.49 -11.16 6.30
C ASP A 206 -3.74 -11.50 5.03
N SER A 207 -4.45 -11.47 3.91
CA SER A 207 -3.92 -11.76 2.58
C SER A 207 -2.47 -11.25 2.48
N LYS A 208 -1.56 -11.98 1.81
CA LYS A 208 -0.70 -11.25 0.88
C LYS A 208 -1.69 -10.60 -0.07
N GLN A 209 -2.20 -9.44 0.33
CA GLN A 209 -3.10 -8.65 -0.46
C GLN A 209 -2.24 -8.43 -1.69
N LYS A 210 -2.62 -9.06 -2.81
CA LYS A 210 -1.86 -8.94 -4.04
C LYS A 210 -1.67 -7.44 -4.21
N LEU A 211 -0.45 -6.96 -4.02
CA LEU A 211 -0.21 -5.53 -4.01
C LEU A 211 -0.34 -5.09 -5.46
N PHE A 212 -1.52 -4.62 -5.82
CA PHE A 212 -1.82 -4.28 -7.20
C PHE A 212 -1.00 -3.04 -7.58
N ARG A 213 -0.11 -3.23 -8.56
CA ARG A 213 0.76 -2.18 -9.04
C ARG A 213 0.01 -1.30 -10.01
N THR A 214 0.17 0.01 -9.91
CA THR A 214 -0.46 0.96 -10.82
C THR A 214 0.53 1.77 -11.63
N LEU A 215 0.09 2.12 -12.84
CA LEU A 215 0.79 3.01 -13.75
C LEU A 215 -0.08 4.26 -13.95
N ASP A 216 0.43 5.44 -13.60
CA ASP A 216 -0.31 6.72 -13.55
C ASP A 216 0.06 7.65 -14.71
N LEU A 217 -0.80 7.71 -15.73
CA LEU A 217 -0.62 8.57 -16.91
C LEU A 217 -1.33 9.91 -16.73
N PHE A 218 -0.75 10.97 -17.30
CA PHE A 218 -1.26 12.34 -17.15
C PHE A 218 -1.43 12.71 -15.67
N ALA A 219 -0.43 12.31 -14.88
CA ALA A 219 -0.54 12.22 -13.43
C ALA A 219 -0.78 13.58 -12.76
N GLY A 220 -0.38 14.68 -13.41
CA GLY A 220 -0.40 16.01 -12.84
C GLY A 220 0.33 16.04 -11.50
N VAL A 221 -0.42 16.29 -10.43
CA VAL A 221 0.09 16.32 -9.05
C VAL A 221 -0.24 15.05 -8.26
N GLY A 222 -0.62 13.97 -8.93
CA GLY A 222 -0.84 12.63 -8.35
C GLY A 222 -2.18 12.46 -7.65
N GLY A 223 -3.22 13.18 -8.09
CA GLY A 223 -4.55 13.07 -7.48
C GLY A 223 -5.20 11.69 -7.67
N ILE A 224 -5.02 11.07 -8.84
CA ILE A 224 -5.54 9.72 -9.10
C ILE A 224 -4.72 8.68 -8.34
N ARG A 225 -3.38 8.74 -8.46
CA ARG A 225 -2.44 7.95 -7.64
C ARG A 225 -2.81 7.96 -6.16
N LEU A 226 -2.94 9.14 -5.56
CA LEU A 226 -3.21 9.25 -4.13
C LEU A 226 -4.53 8.55 -3.75
N GLY A 227 -5.55 8.63 -4.61
CA GLY A 227 -6.80 7.92 -4.40
C GLY A 227 -6.63 6.39 -4.42
N PHE A 228 -5.81 5.87 -5.33
CA PHE A 228 -5.50 4.44 -5.41
C PHE A 228 -4.57 3.96 -4.29
N GLU A 229 -3.53 4.71 -3.94
CA GLU A 229 -2.65 4.39 -2.80
C GLU A 229 -3.44 4.38 -1.47
N ASN A 230 -4.39 5.32 -1.28
CA ASN A 230 -5.31 5.30 -0.13
C ASN A 230 -6.26 4.08 -0.10
N ALA A 231 -6.40 3.37 -1.22
CA ALA A 231 -7.19 2.14 -1.32
C ALA A 231 -6.34 0.86 -1.23
N GLY A 232 -5.01 0.97 -1.10
CA GLY A 232 -4.10 -0.17 -0.94
C GLY A 232 -3.31 -0.55 -2.19
N PHE A 233 -3.39 0.22 -3.28
CA PHE A 233 -2.56 0.00 -4.48
C PHE A 233 -1.15 0.59 -4.31
N GLU A 234 -0.19 0.16 -5.13
CA GLU A 234 1.15 0.76 -5.19
C GLU A 234 1.46 1.32 -6.58
N THR A 235 1.70 2.62 -6.70
CA THR A 235 2.08 3.21 -7.99
C THR A 235 3.57 3.02 -8.28
N VAL A 236 3.88 2.30 -9.36
CA VAL A 236 5.25 1.97 -9.80
C VAL A 236 5.77 2.88 -10.91
N PHE A 237 4.88 3.58 -11.62
CA PHE A 237 5.24 4.51 -12.67
C PHE A 237 4.28 5.69 -12.71
N ALA A 238 4.79 6.87 -13.02
CA ALA A 238 3.98 8.05 -13.26
C ALA A 238 4.58 8.94 -14.34
N ASN A 239 3.73 9.44 -15.23
CA ASN A 239 4.12 10.34 -16.31
C ASN A 239 3.19 11.54 -16.46
N ASP A 240 3.78 12.69 -16.75
CA ASP A 240 3.11 13.89 -17.26
C ASP A 240 4.07 14.65 -18.16
N PHE A 241 3.57 15.49 -19.08
CA PHE A 241 4.43 16.31 -19.92
C PHE A 241 4.70 17.70 -19.32
N ASP A 242 3.87 18.17 -18.38
CA ASP A 242 4.01 19.49 -17.77
C ASP A 242 5.10 19.49 -16.70
N LYS A 243 6.27 20.04 -17.01
CA LYS A 243 7.38 20.17 -16.05
C LYS A 243 6.98 20.87 -14.75
N GLN A 244 5.98 21.74 -14.76
CA GLN A 244 5.61 22.52 -13.57
C GLN A 244 4.95 21.67 -12.48
N CYS A 245 4.32 20.54 -12.80
CA CYS A 245 3.72 19.67 -11.79
C CYS A 245 4.75 18.75 -11.11
N LYS A 246 5.93 18.55 -11.71
CA LYS A 246 6.99 17.68 -11.18
C LYS A 246 7.41 18.04 -9.76
N ASP A 247 7.66 19.32 -9.50
CA ASP A 247 8.10 19.77 -8.19
C ASP A 247 7.06 19.44 -7.12
N THR A 248 5.77 19.71 -7.39
CA THR A 248 4.67 19.37 -6.50
C THR A 248 4.53 17.86 -6.33
N TYR A 249 4.66 17.08 -7.41
CA TYR A 249 4.55 15.63 -7.38
C TYR A 249 5.67 14.99 -6.54
N ASP A 250 6.93 15.26 -6.86
CA ASP A 250 8.11 14.65 -6.23
C ASP A 250 8.29 15.07 -4.77
N LEU A 251 7.71 16.20 -4.36
CA LEU A 251 7.63 16.58 -2.95
C LEU A 251 6.79 15.60 -2.13
N ASN A 252 5.71 15.06 -2.71
CA ASN A 252 4.73 14.24 -2.02
C ASN A 252 4.92 12.74 -2.24
N PHE A 253 5.55 12.32 -3.34
CA PHE A 253 5.74 10.91 -3.69
C PHE A 253 7.21 10.56 -3.82
N LYS A 254 7.73 9.75 -2.87
CA LYS A 254 9.17 9.40 -2.81
C LYS A 254 9.55 8.11 -3.53
N LYS A 255 8.66 7.11 -3.53
CA LYS A 255 8.94 5.79 -4.14
C LYS A 255 9.07 5.87 -5.66
N SER A 256 8.12 6.52 -6.32
CA SER A 256 8.06 6.63 -7.78
C SER A 256 7.91 8.11 -8.12
N LYS A 257 8.97 8.71 -8.66
CA LYS A 257 8.98 10.13 -9.07
C LYS A 257 8.29 10.31 -10.42
N LEU A 258 7.88 11.54 -10.71
CA LEU A 258 7.25 11.88 -11.99
C LEU A 258 8.28 11.89 -13.12
N ILE A 259 8.03 11.09 -14.16
CA ILE A 259 8.75 11.18 -15.43
C ILE A 259 8.12 12.28 -16.28
N VAL A 260 8.89 13.34 -16.54
CA VAL A 260 8.45 14.44 -17.39
C VAL A 260 8.82 14.17 -18.83
N GLU A 261 7.88 13.63 -19.58
CA GLU A 261 8.04 13.30 -20.99
C GLU A 261 6.67 13.24 -21.68
N ASP A 262 6.66 13.44 -22.98
CA ASP A 262 5.52 13.17 -23.84
C ASP A 262 5.26 11.66 -23.92
N ILE A 263 4.05 11.21 -23.55
CA ILE A 263 3.68 9.79 -23.54
C ILE A 263 3.90 9.09 -24.88
N ARG A 264 3.86 9.84 -25.99
CA ARG A 264 4.12 9.34 -27.35
C ARG A 264 5.57 8.90 -27.57
N LYS A 265 6.50 9.39 -26.75
CA LYS A 265 7.93 9.03 -26.79
C LYS A 265 8.30 7.92 -25.83
N ILE A 266 7.37 7.48 -24.98
CA ILE A 266 7.62 6.39 -24.02
C ILE A 266 7.31 5.06 -24.71
N GLY A 267 8.35 4.24 -24.88
CA GLY A 267 8.26 2.90 -25.44
C GLY A 267 7.51 1.95 -24.50
N ILE A 268 6.90 0.91 -25.07
CA ILE A 268 6.21 -0.10 -24.25
C ILE A 268 7.20 -0.83 -23.33
N ASP A 269 8.41 -1.09 -23.82
CA ASP A 269 9.46 -1.81 -23.08
C ASP A 269 10.08 -0.98 -21.95
N ASP A 270 9.93 0.35 -21.99
CA ASP A 270 10.42 1.26 -20.94
C ASP A 270 9.50 1.30 -19.71
N LEU A 271 8.27 0.79 -19.85
CA LEU A 271 7.31 0.76 -18.75
C LEU A 271 7.67 -0.40 -17.80
N PRO A 272 7.48 -0.25 -16.47
CA PRO A 272 7.53 -1.40 -15.58
C PRO A 272 6.31 -2.29 -15.78
N GLU A 273 6.30 -3.45 -15.12
CA GLU A 273 5.07 -4.23 -14.98
C GLU A 273 4.08 -3.55 -14.04
N PHE A 274 2.80 -3.61 -14.37
CA PHE A 274 1.71 -3.07 -13.57
C PHE A 274 0.44 -3.90 -13.77
N ASP A 275 -0.45 -3.88 -12.78
CA ASP A 275 -1.72 -4.61 -12.79
C ASP A 275 -2.90 -3.71 -13.20
N PHE A 276 -2.79 -2.40 -12.98
CA PHE A 276 -3.90 -1.46 -13.24
C PHE A 276 -3.41 -0.12 -13.83
N LEU A 277 -4.03 0.35 -14.90
CA LEU A 277 -3.68 1.63 -15.55
C LEU A 277 -4.57 2.77 -15.02
N LEU A 278 -3.98 3.91 -14.72
CA LEU A 278 -4.66 5.13 -14.28
C LEU A 278 -4.43 6.24 -15.31
N GLY A 279 -5.45 7.04 -15.62
CA GLY A 279 -5.29 8.13 -16.58
C GLY A 279 -6.36 9.23 -16.54
N GLY A 280 -5.94 10.46 -16.25
CA GLY A 280 -6.78 11.66 -16.41
C GLY A 280 -6.52 12.35 -17.74
N PHE A 281 -6.87 11.70 -18.85
CA PHE A 281 -6.46 12.17 -20.18
C PHE A 281 -7.23 13.44 -20.65
N PRO A 282 -6.58 14.36 -21.39
CA PRO A 282 -7.25 15.54 -21.92
C PRO A 282 -8.41 15.21 -22.87
N CYS A 283 -9.50 16.00 -22.80
CA CYS A 283 -10.65 15.85 -23.71
C CYS A 283 -10.33 16.44 -25.10
N GLN A 284 -10.17 15.59 -26.12
CA GLN A 284 -9.91 15.96 -27.52
C GLN A 284 -10.94 15.30 -28.46
N ALA A 285 -11.29 15.94 -29.58
CA ALA A 285 -12.15 15.36 -30.60
C ALA A 285 -11.43 14.26 -31.42
N PHE A 286 -12.18 13.28 -31.94
CA PHE A 286 -11.65 12.27 -32.86
C PHE A 286 -12.16 12.50 -34.29
N SER A 287 -11.32 12.20 -35.29
CA SER A 287 -11.74 12.18 -36.70
C SER A 287 -12.09 10.75 -37.13
N ILE A 288 -13.29 10.53 -37.69
CA ILE A 288 -13.78 9.21 -38.12
C ILE A 288 -12.93 8.64 -39.29
N ALA A 289 -12.30 9.50 -40.09
CA ALA A 289 -11.59 9.08 -41.30
C ALA A 289 -10.27 8.33 -41.03
N GLY A 290 -9.64 8.53 -39.87
CA GLY A 290 -8.45 7.77 -39.46
C GLY A 290 -8.77 6.37 -38.93
N TYR A 291 -9.88 6.25 -38.17
CA TYR A 291 -10.29 5.03 -37.49
C TYR A 291 -10.47 3.79 -38.38
N ARG A 292 -10.76 3.95 -39.68
CA ARG A 292 -10.98 2.82 -40.59
C ARG A 292 -9.70 2.08 -41.00
N LYS A 293 -8.51 2.47 -40.50
CA LYS A 293 -7.21 1.87 -40.92
C LYS A 293 -6.37 1.22 -39.81
N GLY A 294 -6.89 1.10 -38.59
CA GLY A 294 -6.25 0.39 -37.48
C GLY A 294 -5.15 1.19 -36.75
N PHE A 295 -4.68 0.70 -35.59
CA PHE A 295 -3.70 1.37 -34.70
C PHE A 295 -2.32 1.66 -35.33
N ASN A 296 -2.06 1.15 -36.53
CA ASN A 296 -0.76 1.24 -37.21
C ASN A 296 -0.61 2.48 -38.11
N ASP A 297 -1.66 3.29 -38.31
CA ASP A 297 -1.57 4.47 -39.18
C ASP A 297 -0.97 5.67 -38.41
N GLU A 298 0.11 6.25 -38.94
CA GLU A 298 0.86 7.32 -38.26
C GLU A 298 0.05 8.62 -38.07
N LYS A 299 -1.07 8.76 -38.79
CA LYS A 299 -1.94 9.94 -38.79
C LYS A 299 -2.88 10.03 -37.59
N ASP A 300 -3.13 8.93 -36.87
CA ASP A 300 -4.03 8.89 -35.71
C ASP A 300 -3.33 9.08 -34.35
N ARG A 301 -2.00 9.22 -34.36
CA ARG A 301 -1.13 9.52 -33.18
C ARG A 301 -1.33 10.92 -32.58
N GLY A 302 -2.38 11.64 -32.98
CA GLY A 302 -2.67 13.00 -32.51
C GLY A 302 -3.47 13.08 -31.21
N ASN A 303 -4.15 12.01 -30.82
CA ASN A 303 -5.06 12.00 -29.66
C ASN A 303 -4.54 11.11 -28.53
N LEU A 304 -4.40 11.71 -27.35
CA LEU A 304 -3.79 11.09 -26.16
C LEU A 304 -4.57 9.87 -25.63
N PHE A 305 -5.86 9.72 -25.97
CA PHE A 305 -6.60 8.50 -25.66
C PHE A 305 -6.02 7.27 -26.38
N PHE A 306 -5.56 7.42 -27.63
CA PHE A 306 -5.00 6.28 -28.37
C PHE A 306 -3.62 5.88 -27.85
N ASP A 307 -2.87 6.80 -27.23
CA ASP A 307 -1.66 6.45 -26.49
C ASP A 307 -1.95 5.58 -25.26
N VAL A 308 -3.08 5.83 -24.59
CA VAL A 308 -3.58 4.93 -23.53
C VAL A 308 -3.98 3.58 -24.11
N ALA A 309 -4.74 3.57 -25.21
CA ALA A 309 -5.19 2.34 -25.87
C ALA A 309 -4.01 1.47 -26.33
N ARG A 310 -2.96 2.07 -26.90
CA ARG A 310 -1.71 1.41 -27.28
C ARG A 310 -1.06 0.67 -26.11
N ILE A 311 -1.01 1.30 -24.92
CA ILE A 311 -0.45 0.70 -23.71
C ILE A 311 -1.36 -0.45 -23.21
N LEU A 312 -2.67 -0.25 -23.23
CA LEU A 312 -3.64 -1.30 -22.86
C LEU A 312 -3.56 -2.52 -23.77
N GLU A 313 -3.45 -2.30 -25.09
CA GLU A 313 -3.31 -3.37 -26.09
C GLU A 313 -2.06 -4.21 -25.87
N ALA A 314 -0.92 -3.53 -25.65
CA ALA A 314 0.38 -4.18 -25.53
C ALA A 314 0.56 -4.87 -24.16
N ARG A 315 0.08 -4.26 -23.07
CA ARG A 315 0.33 -4.74 -21.69
C ARG A 315 -0.82 -5.54 -21.09
N LYS A 316 -2.04 -5.35 -21.59
CA LYS A 316 -3.27 -6.04 -21.16
C LYS A 316 -3.39 -6.18 -19.62
N PRO A 317 -3.28 -5.08 -18.84
CA PRO A 317 -3.44 -5.09 -17.38
C PRO A 317 -4.79 -5.65 -16.95
N GLU A 318 -4.92 -6.02 -15.67
CA GLU A 318 -6.17 -6.54 -15.08
C GLU A 318 -7.33 -5.54 -15.18
N GLY A 319 -7.02 -4.25 -15.20
CA GLY A 319 -8.01 -3.21 -15.44
C GLY A 319 -7.42 -1.82 -15.59
N PHE A 320 -8.31 -0.84 -15.68
CA PHE A 320 -7.95 0.57 -15.76
C PHE A 320 -9.01 1.48 -15.13
N LEU A 321 -8.60 2.70 -14.78
CA LEU A 321 -9.47 3.82 -14.48
C LEU A 321 -9.06 5.02 -15.32
N LEU A 322 -10.01 5.50 -16.13
CA LEU A 322 -9.89 6.75 -16.87
C LEU A 322 -10.87 7.78 -16.32
N GLU A 323 -10.42 9.03 -16.20
CA GLU A 323 -11.23 10.16 -15.76
C GLU A 323 -11.32 11.20 -16.87
N ASN A 324 -12.51 11.83 -17.00
CA ASN A 324 -12.69 12.96 -17.90
C ASN A 324 -13.84 13.89 -17.46
N VAL A 325 -14.04 14.98 -18.19
CA VAL A 325 -15.16 15.91 -17.99
C VAL A 325 -16.51 15.26 -18.27
N LYS A 326 -17.56 15.63 -17.53
CA LYS A 326 -18.91 15.06 -17.71
C LYS A 326 -19.45 15.18 -19.15
N ASN A 327 -19.05 16.25 -19.84
CA ASN A 327 -19.51 16.57 -21.19
C ASN A 327 -18.95 15.63 -22.26
N LEU A 328 -17.99 14.76 -21.93
CA LEU A 328 -17.46 13.76 -22.85
C LEU A 328 -18.59 12.92 -23.50
N LYS A 329 -19.64 12.58 -22.73
CA LYS A 329 -20.81 11.82 -23.24
C LYS A 329 -21.56 12.51 -24.38
N GLY A 330 -21.58 13.85 -24.40
CA GLY A 330 -22.25 14.64 -25.44
C GLY A 330 -21.27 15.22 -26.47
N HIS A 331 -19.97 14.97 -26.32
CA HIS A 331 -18.94 15.53 -27.18
C HIS A 331 -19.04 14.95 -28.59
N ASP A 332 -18.97 15.81 -29.61
CA ASP A 332 -19.18 15.43 -31.02
C ASP A 332 -20.46 14.58 -31.22
N ASN A 333 -21.58 15.05 -30.67
CA ASN A 333 -22.87 14.34 -30.69
C ASN A 333 -22.79 12.90 -30.15
N GLY A 334 -21.92 12.67 -29.16
CA GLY A 334 -21.72 11.38 -28.51
C GLY A 334 -20.72 10.45 -29.19
N LYS A 335 -20.29 10.77 -30.42
CA LYS A 335 -19.37 9.92 -31.21
C LYS A 335 -18.05 9.69 -30.49
N THR A 336 -17.51 10.74 -29.86
CA THR A 336 -16.23 10.66 -29.15
C THR A 336 -16.28 9.63 -28.03
N PHE A 337 -17.35 9.67 -27.23
CA PHE A 337 -17.54 8.71 -26.14
C PHE A 337 -17.78 7.29 -26.67
N SER A 338 -18.59 7.13 -27.73
CA SER A 338 -18.83 5.82 -28.35
C SER A 338 -17.54 5.18 -28.88
N ILE A 339 -16.67 5.94 -29.55
CA ILE A 339 -15.37 5.44 -30.04
C ILE A 339 -14.49 4.99 -28.88
N ILE A 340 -14.43 5.77 -27.80
CA ILE A 340 -13.67 5.41 -26.59
C ILE A 340 -14.15 4.07 -26.02
N ILE A 341 -15.46 3.91 -25.81
CA ILE A 341 -16.02 2.70 -25.22
C ILE A 341 -15.81 1.50 -26.14
N GLN A 342 -16.12 1.63 -27.43
CA GLN A 342 -15.91 0.57 -28.41
C GLN A 342 -14.44 0.13 -28.47
N THR A 343 -13.51 1.08 -28.49
CA THR A 343 -12.07 0.77 -28.51
C THR A 343 -11.66 -0.03 -27.27
N LEU A 344 -12.14 0.36 -26.09
CA LEU A 344 -11.80 -0.35 -24.85
C LEU A 344 -12.42 -1.76 -24.80
N GLU A 345 -13.64 -1.93 -25.33
CA GLU A 345 -14.31 -3.23 -25.45
C GLU A 345 -13.64 -4.13 -26.49
N ASP A 346 -13.22 -3.59 -27.64
CA ASP A 346 -12.49 -4.30 -28.70
C ASP A 346 -11.12 -4.78 -28.20
N LEU A 347 -10.51 -4.07 -27.25
CA LEU A 347 -9.29 -4.50 -26.55
C LEU A 347 -9.53 -5.62 -25.52
N GLY A 348 -10.79 -6.04 -25.33
CA GLY A 348 -11.18 -7.15 -24.45
C GLY A 348 -11.51 -6.77 -23.01
N TYR A 349 -11.88 -5.51 -22.75
CA TYR A 349 -12.27 -5.05 -21.42
C TYR A 349 -13.78 -4.94 -21.24
N TYR A 350 -14.28 -5.33 -20.07
CA TYR A 350 -15.65 -5.07 -19.64
C TYR A 350 -15.74 -3.70 -18.98
N VAL A 351 -16.37 -2.73 -19.64
CA VAL A 351 -16.34 -1.32 -19.26
C VAL A 351 -17.60 -0.89 -18.51
N LYS A 352 -17.43 -0.15 -17.41
CA LYS A 352 -18.50 0.50 -16.64
C LYS A 352 -18.20 1.99 -16.52
N THR A 353 -19.24 2.83 -16.68
CA THR A 353 -19.09 4.30 -16.58
C THR A 353 -20.11 4.93 -15.64
N LYS A 354 -19.72 5.98 -14.91
CA LYS A 354 -20.63 6.80 -14.11
C LYS A 354 -20.11 8.24 -13.99
N VAL A 355 -21.04 9.20 -13.98
CA VAL A 355 -20.72 10.58 -13.62
C VAL A 355 -20.86 10.72 -12.12
N LEU A 356 -19.80 11.15 -11.44
CA LEU A 356 -19.78 11.33 -10.00
C LEU A 356 -19.52 12.80 -9.66
N ASN A 357 -20.30 13.34 -8.71
CA ASN A 357 -20.11 14.67 -8.17
C ASN A 357 -19.26 14.66 -6.89
N THR A 358 -18.26 15.54 -6.82
CA THR A 358 -17.35 15.68 -5.68
C THR A 358 -18.08 15.90 -4.34
N MET A 359 -19.15 16.70 -4.32
CA MET A 359 -19.91 16.93 -3.09
C MET A 359 -20.76 15.74 -2.64
N GLU A 360 -21.16 14.86 -3.56
CA GLU A 360 -22.00 13.70 -3.27
C GLU A 360 -21.17 12.47 -2.96
N TYR A 361 -20.01 12.29 -3.59
CA TYR A 361 -19.22 11.06 -3.47
C TYR A 361 -17.93 11.26 -2.67
N GLY A 362 -17.43 12.49 -2.56
CA GLY A 362 -16.18 12.81 -1.89
C GLY A 362 -16.31 13.49 -0.53
N ASN A 363 -17.53 13.90 -0.13
CA ASN A 363 -17.77 14.75 1.04
C ASN A 363 -16.84 16.00 1.04
N VAL A 364 -16.71 16.65 -0.12
CA VAL A 364 -15.94 17.89 -0.31
C VAL A 364 -16.89 18.96 -0.83
N PRO A 365 -16.90 20.20 -0.31
CA PRO A 365 -17.90 21.20 -0.64
C PRO A 365 -17.59 21.85 -1.98
N GLN A 366 -17.53 21.05 -3.04
CA GLN A 366 -17.26 21.45 -4.40
C GLN A 366 -18.26 20.78 -5.35
N ASN A 367 -18.97 21.57 -6.15
CA ASN A 367 -19.77 21.06 -7.25
C ASN A 367 -18.86 20.78 -8.45
N ARG A 368 -18.42 19.54 -8.59
CA ARG A 368 -17.54 19.08 -9.67
C ARG A 368 -17.96 17.68 -10.09
N GLU A 369 -18.53 17.61 -11.28
CA GLU A 369 -18.98 16.39 -11.94
C GLU A 369 -17.94 15.93 -12.95
N ARG A 370 -17.59 14.65 -12.89
CA ARG A 370 -16.62 14.00 -13.77
C ARG A 370 -17.10 12.61 -14.14
N ILE A 371 -16.82 12.20 -15.37
CA ILE A 371 -17.07 10.83 -15.80
C ILE A 371 -15.86 9.97 -15.42
N TYR A 372 -16.16 8.84 -14.81
CA TYR A 372 -15.20 7.79 -14.51
C TYR A 372 -15.53 6.60 -15.40
N ILE A 373 -14.51 6.07 -16.07
CA ILE A 373 -14.58 4.92 -16.96
C ILE A 373 -13.66 3.86 -16.35
N VAL A 374 -14.25 2.78 -15.85
CA VAL A 374 -13.52 1.67 -15.22
C VAL A 374 -13.69 0.44 -16.09
N GLY A 375 -12.59 -0.19 -16.46
CA GLY A 375 -12.60 -1.43 -17.24
C GLY A 375 -11.86 -2.54 -16.53
N PHE A 376 -12.35 -3.77 -16.68
CA PHE A 376 -11.69 -4.98 -16.19
C PHE A 376 -11.53 -5.98 -17.32
N LYS A 377 -10.37 -6.64 -17.37
CA LYS A 377 -10.13 -7.75 -18.29
C LYS A 377 -10.92 -8.99 -17.86
N ASN A 378 -11.01 -9.22 -16.56
CA ASN A 378 -11.80 -10.30 -15.98
C ASN A 378 -13.27 -9.89 -15.84
N LYS A 379 -14.19 -10.69 -16.40
CA LYS A 379 -15.63 -10.45 -16.34
C LYS A 379 -16.17 -10.47 -14.91
N ASP A 380 -15.72 -11.39 -14.06
CA ASP A 380 -16.20 -11.52 -12.68
C ASP A 380 -15.87 -10.27 -11.86
N TYR A 381 -14.69 -9.69 -12.06
CA TYR A 381 -14.33 -8.41 -11.44
C TYR A 381 -15.27 -7.30 -11.90
N SER A 382 -15.57 -7.25 -13.20
CA SER A 382 -16.54 -6.28 -13.73
C SER A 382 -17.92 -6.49 -13.11
N ASP A 383 -18.43 -7.71 -13.06
CA ASP A 383 -19.75 -8.02 -12.52
C ASP A 383 -19.86 -7.65 -11.02
N LYS A 384 -18.83 -7.94 -10.23
CA LYS A 384 -18.73 -7.57 -8.80
C LYS A 384 -18.58 -6.06 -8.59
N PHE A 385 -17.91 -5.35 -9.50
CA PHE A 385 -17.66 -3.91 -9.36
C PHE A 385 -18.96 -3.10 -9.41
N LYS A 386 -19.14 -2.25 -8.39
CA LYS A 386 -20.16 -1.21 -8.33
C LYS A 386 -19.50 0.11 -7.99
N PHE A 387 -19.87 1.18 -8.70
CA PHE A 387 -19.46 2.52 -8.29
C PHE A 387 -19.96 2.83 -6.87
N PRO A 388 -19.25 3.69 -6.12
CA PRO A 388 -19.66 4.05 -4.76
C PRO A 388 -21.05 4.66 -4.73
N GLU A 389 -21.71 4.50 -3.58
CA GLU A 389 -22.99 5.13 -3.28
C GLU A 389 -22.79 6.59 -2.84
N PRO A 390 -23.74 7.49 -3.14
CA PRO A 390 -23.66 8.87 -2.72
C PRO A 390 -23.81 9.00 -1.20
N GLN A 391 -23.19 10.04 -0.64
CA GLN A 391 -23.26 10.41 0.75
C GLN A 391 -23.70 11.88 0.90
N LYS A 392 -24.32 12.19 2.03
CA LYS A 392 -24.70 13.57 2.36
C LYS A 392 -23.43 14.39 2.67
N LEU A 393 -23.32 15.57 2.06
CA LEU A 393 -22.27 16.53 2.37
C LEU A 393 -22.38 16.98 3.84
N LYS A 394 -21.31 16.77 4.61
CA LYS A 394 -21.22 17.12 6.04
C LYS A 394 -20.37 18.36 6.31
N ILE A 395 -19.44 18.67 5.40
CA ILE A 395 -18.51 19.80 5.55
C ILE A 395 -18.92 20.99 4.68
N LYS A 396 -18.62 22.19 5.16
CA LYS A 396 -18.89 23.47 4.49
C LYS A 396 -17.62 24.04 3.88
N VAL A 397 -17.78 24.99 2.96
CA VAL A 397 -16.62 25.73 2.40
C VAL A 397 -15.85 26.46 3.49
N THR A 398 -16.48 26.90 4.57
CA THR A 398 -15.77 27.55 5.69
C THR A 398 -14.77 26.63 6.38
N ASP A 399 -15.00 25.32 6.38
CA ASP A 399 -14.19 24.34 7.13
C ASP A 399 -12.83 24.05 6.47
N ILE A 400 -12.72 24.36 5.18
CA ILE A 400 -11.49 24.17 4.39
C ILE A 400 -10.60 25.42 4.34
N LEU A 401 -11.12 26.57 4.79
CA LEU A 401 -10.41 27.85 4.70
C LEU A 401 -9.21 27.90 5.65
N GLU A 402 -8.19 28.66 5.26
CA GLU A 402 -7.06 28.96 6.11
C GLU A 402 -7.41 30.04 7.14
N LYS A 403 -6.91 29.86 8.37
CA LYS A 403 -7.08 30.86 9.44
C LYS A 403 -6.21 32.10 9.22
N ASN A 404 -4.99 31.89 8.72
CA ASN A 404 -3.98 32.93 8.54
C ASN A 404 -3.63 33.04 7.06
N VAL A 405 -4.23 34.02 6.38
CA VAL A 405 -4.02 34.27 4.95
C VAL A 405 -3.21 35.55 4.75
N ASP A 406 -2.24 35.46 3.83
CA ASP A 406 -1.40 36.59 3.43
C ASP A 406 -2.22 37.71 2.76
N LYS A 407 -1.86 38.97 3.04
CA LYS A 407 -2.49 40.17 2.48
C LYS A 407 -2.51 40.16 0.94
N LYS A 408 -1.56 39.49 0.27
CA LYS A 408 -1.50 39.40 -1.19
C LYS A 408 -2.75 38.78 -1.83
N TYR A 409 -3.47 37.92 -1.11
CA TYR A 409 -4.70 37.27 -1.60
C TYR A 409 -5.94 38.17 -1.51
N TYR A 410 -5.87 39.24 -0.71
CA TYR A 410 -6.97 40.19 -0.54
C TYR A 410 -7.06 41.16 -1.73
N TYR A 411 -8.29 41.57 -2.00
CA TYR A 411 -8.60 42.56 -3.01
C TYR A 411 -8.73 43.97 -2.43
N ASN A 412 -8.82 44.15 -1.10
CA ASN A 412 -9.15 45.42 -0.43
C ASN A 412 -8.45 46.69 -0.97
N SER A 413 -7.21 46.57 -1.47
CA SER A 413 -6.44 47.70 -2.03
C SER A 413 -6.25 47.65 -3.56
N LYS A 414 -6.99 46.79 -4.26
CA LYS A 414 -6.85 46.53 -5.71
C LYS A 414 -8.04 47.11 -6.47
N PRO A 415 -7.86 47.56 -7.73
CA PRO A 415 -8.94 48.13 -8.55
C PRO A 415 -10.18 47.23 -8.71
N LEU A 416 -9.99 45.91 -8.62
CA LEU A 416 -11.11 44.97 -8.69
C LEU A 416 -12.05 45.04 -7.47
N PHE A 417 -11.59 45.53 -6.32
CA PHE A 417 -12.39 45.63 -5.10
C PHE A 417 -13.65 46.47 -5.28
N GLU A 418 -13.54 47.62 -5.95
CA GLU A 418 -14.67 48.51 -6.21
C GLU A 418 -15.79 47.80 -7.00
N LYS A 419 -15.44 46.81 -7.82
CA LYS A 419 -16.41 45.99 -8.57
C LYS A 419 -16.96 44.81 -7.77
N LEU A 420 -16.34 44.47 -6.63
CA LEU A 420 -16.70 43.31 -5.82
C LEU A 420 -17.48 43.68 -4.56
N LYS A 421 -17.19 44.85 -3.96
CA LYS A 421 -17.63 45.21 -2.60
C LYS A 421 -19.15 45.15 -2.38
N ASP A 422 -19.93 45.52 -3.38
CA ASP A 422 -21.40 45.56 -3.28
C ASP A 422 -22.05 44.19 -3.54
N PHE A 423 -21.30 43.24 -4.10
CA PHE A 423 -21.80 41.90 -4.46
C PHE A 423 -21.26 40.79 -3.54
N VAL A 424 -20.06 40.96 -2.97
CA VAL A 424 -19.39 39.98 -2.11
C VAL A 424 -19.56 40.43 -0.65
N THR A 425 -20.76 40.21 -0.12
CA THR A 425 -21.22 40.81 1.14
C THR A 425 -21.28 39.82 2.30
N GLU A 426 -21.44 38.52 2.05
CA GLU A 426 -21.67 37.49 3.08
C GLU A 426 -20.46 36.57 3.30
N GLU A 427 -20.15 36.28 4.56
CA GLU A 427 -19.19 35.22 4.92
C GLU A 427 -19.78 33.84 4.64
N GLY A 428 -18.92 32.86 4.33
CA GLY A 428 -19.32 31.47 4.07
C GLY A 428 -19.97 31.23 2.71
N LYS A 429 -20.14 32.25 1.88
CA LYS A 429 -20.54 32.14 0.47
C LYS A 429 -19.32 32.12 -0.46
N VAL A 430 -19.51 31.53 -1.64
CA VAL A 430 -18.49 31.50 -2.69
C VAL A 430 -18.99 32.24 -3.91
N TYR A 431 -18.13 33.11 -4.44
CA TYR A 431 -18.43 34.00 -5.55
C TYR A 431 -17.48 33.75 -6.73
N GLN A 432 -17.90 34.10 -7.93
CA GLN A 432 -17.06 34.08 -9.13
C GLN A 432 -17.15 35.43 -9.86
N TRP A 433 -16.00 36.01 -10.19
CA TRP A 433 -15.92 37.13 -11.12
C TRP A 433 -16.07 36.62 -12.57
N ARG A 434 -17.09 37.10 -13.27
CA ARG A 434 -17.47 36.72 -14.64
C ARG A 434 -17.42 37.93 -15.55
N ARG A 435 -16.23 38.29 -16.06
CA ARG A 435 -15.92 39.41 -16.98
C ARG A 435 -16.51 40.79 -16.60
N GLN A 436 -17.83 40.90 -16.52
CA GLN A 436 -18.61 42.09 -16.19
C GLN A 436 -19.39 42.00 -14.87
N TYR A 437 -19.62 40.82 -14.29
CA TYR A 437 -20.46 40.67 -13.09
C TYR A 437 -19.94 39.65 -12.07
N VAL A 438 -20.43 39.72 -10.84
CA VAL A 438 -20.17 38.75 -9.77
C VAL A 438 -21.33 37.75 -9.69
N ARG A 439 -21.02 36.46 -9.63
CA ARG A 439 -22.00 35.39 -9.41
C ARG A 439 -21.78 34.73 -8.05
N GLU A 440 -22.79 34.78 -7.18
CA GLU A 440 -22.84 33.96 -5.96
C GLU A 440 -23.23 32.51 -6.30
N ASN A 441 -22.59 31.54 -5.64
CA ASN A 441 -23.05 30.17 -5.64
C ASN A 441 -24.11 29.91 -4.54
N LYS A 442 -25.38 29.87 -4.95
CA LYS A 442 -26.53 29.62 -4.07
C LYS A 442 -26.53 28.26 -3.38
N LYS A 443 -25.74 27.29 -3.85
CA LYS A 443 -25.64 25.95 -3.23
C LYS A 443 -24.71 25.90 -2.01
N GLY A 444 -24.05 27.01 -1.64
CA GLY A 444 -23.13 27.05 -0.49
C GLY A 444 -21.87 26.19 -0.66
N VAL A 445 -21.53 25.84 -1.89
CA VAL A 445 -20.34 25.04 -2.25
C VAL A 445 -19.45 25.81 -3.20
N CYS A 446 -18.19 25.42 -3.33
CA CYS A 446 -17.32 25.94 -4.38
C CYS A 446 -17.79 25.41 -5.75
N PRO A 447 -17.85 26.25 -6.80
CA PRO A 447 -17.99 25.76 -8.17
C PRO A 447 -16.74 24.96 -8.60
N THR A 448 -16.83 24.24 -9.72
CA THR A 448 -15.68 23.53 -10.28
C THR A 448 -14.49 24.46 -10.50
N LEU A 449 -13.35 24.09 -9.91
CA LEU A 449 -12.06 24.74 -10.16
C LEU A 449 -11.57 24.41 -11.58
N THR A 450 -10.98 25.39 -12.28
CA THR A 450 -10.58 25.25 -13.69
C THR A 450 -9.09 25.53 -13.87
N ALA A 451 -8.46 24.91 -14.87
CA ALA A 451 -7.01 24.99 -15.09
C ALA A 451 -6.50 26.39 -15.46
N ASN A 452 -7.34 27.19 -16.09
CA ASN A 452 -7.03 28.57 -16.51
C ASN A 452 -7.31 29.60 -15.41
N MET A 453 -7.48 29.15 -14.15
CA MET A 453 -7.58 30.04 -13.00
C MET A 453 -6.24 30.72 -12.72
N GLY A 454 -6.26 32.05 -12.60
CA GLY A 454 -5.06 32.81 -12.25
C GLY A 454 -4.11 33.11 -13.42
N THR A 455 -4.46 32.74 -14.65
CA THR A 455 -3.71 33.05 -15.88
C THR A 455 -4.48 33.99 -16.83
N GLY A 456 -5.47 34.72 -16.32
CA GLY A 456 -6.29 35.68 -17.09
C GLY A 456 -7.54 35.10 -17.75
N GLY A 457 -7.76 33.78 -17.68
CA GLY A 457 -8.96 33.11 -18.19
C GLY A 457 -10.14 33.16 -17.21
N HIS A 458 -10.21 32.17 -16.33
CA HIS A 458 -11.18 32.15 -15.24
C HIS A 458 -10.59 32.78 -13.97
N ASN A 459 -11.44 33.37 -13.14
CA ASN A 459 -11.00 33.89 -11.85
C ASN A 459 -11.03 32.78 -10.81
N VAL A 460 -10.02 32.77 -9.95
CA VAL A 460 -10.04 31.97 -8.72
C VAL A 460 -11.29 32.37 -7.93
N PRO A 461 -12.05 31.41 -7.36
CA PRO A 461 -13.24 31.75 -6.57
C PRO A 461 -12.93 32.74 -5.46
N ILE A 462 -13.89 33.61 -5.21
CA ILE A 462 -13.80 34.75 -4.30
C ILE A 462 -14.68 34.46 -3.09
N ILE A 463 -14.21 34.87 -1.91
CA ILE A 463 -14.95 34.78 -0.66
C ILE A 463 -14.81 36.10 0.12
N LYS A 464 -15.64 36.24 1.14
CA LYS A 464 -15.47 37.24 2.20
C LYS A 464 -15.09 36.54 3.50
N ASP A 465 -14.11 37.10 4.20
CA ASP A 465 -13.84 36.80 5.61
C ASP A 465 -13.78 38.11 6.42
N LYS A 466 -13.52 37.99 7.73
CA LYS A 466 -13.45 39.13 8.66
C LYS A 466 -12.43 40.22 8.26
N LYS A 467 -11.41 39.89 7.47
CA LYS A 467 -10.37 40.83 7.01
C LYS A 467 -10.74 41.48 5.66
N GLY A 468 -11.67 40.88 4.90
CA GLY A 468 -12.21 41.48 3.68
C GLY A 468 -12.46 40.48 2.56
N ILE A 469 -12.42 41.00 1.33
CA ILE A 469 -12.70 40.23 0.12
C ILE A 469 -11.40 39.67 -0.43
N ARG A 470 -11.33 38.35 -0.64
CA ARG A 470 -10.14 37.69 -1.15
C ARG A 470 -10.47 36.55 -2.09
N LYS A 471 -9.48 36.14 -2.89
CA LYS A 471 -9.55 34.86 -3.59
C LYS A 471 -9.19 33.72 -2.65
N LEU A 472 -9.63 32.50 -2.99
CA LEU A 472 -9.11 31.29 -2.37
C LEU A 472 -7.60 31.18 -2.59
N THR A 473 -6.87 30.69 -1.60
CA THR A 473 -5.44 30.42 -1.71
C THR A 473 -5.20 29.13 -2.51
N PRO A 474 -3.98 28.88 -3.01
CA PRO A 474 -3.65 27.59 -3.61
C PRO A 474 -3.93 26.41 -2.66
N LEU A 475 -3.56 26.52 -1.38
CA LEU A 475 -3.80 25.45 -0.40
C LEU A 475 -5.30 25.16 -0.21
N GLU A 476 -6.14 26.19 -0.14
CA GLU A 476 -7.59 26.05 -0.09
C GLU A 476 -8.14 25.38 -1.37
N CYS A 477 -7.58 25.68 -2.54
CA CYS A 477 -7.93 25.01 -3.79
C CYS A 477 -7.55 23.52 -3.80
N PHE A 478 -6.39 23.14 -3.25
CA PHE A 478 -6.01 21.73 -3.09
C PHE A 478 -6.90 21.01 -2.06
N ARG A 479 -7.27 21.67 -0.95
CA ARG A 479 -8.27 21.14 0.00
C ARG A 479 -9.64 20.93 -0.65
N LEU A 480 -10.04 21.80 -1.58
CA LEU A 480 -11.26 21.63 -2.40
C LEU A 480 -11.19 20.50 -3.42
N GLN A 481 -10.01 19.95 -3.69
CA GLN A 481 -9.83 18.72 -4.44
C GLN A 481 -9.65 17.51 -3.49
N GLY A 482 -9.75 17.74 -2.18
CA GLY A 482 -9.66 16.72 -1.14
C GLY A 482 -8.25 16.18 -0.90
N PHE A 483 -7.19 16.93 -1.26
CA PHE A 483 -5.83 16.57 -0.86
C PHE A 483 -5.67 16.66 0.67
N PRO A 484 -4.88 15.76 1.28
CA PRO A 484 -4.69 15.74 2.73
C PRO A 484 -3.92 16.97 3.22
N LYS A 485 -4.07 17.28 4.51
CA LYS A 485 -3.35 18.40 5.15
C LYS A 485 -1.82 18.23 5.11
N THR A 486 -1.34 17.00 4.96
CA THR A 486 0.07 16.63 4.82
C THR A 486 0.60 16.85 3.40
N PHE A 487 -0.26 17.16 2.42
CA PHE A 487 0.17 17.43 1.05
C PHE A 487 0.94 18.76 0.97
N ILE A 488 2.18 18.70 0.49
CA ILE A 488 3.13 19.81 0.48
C ILE A 488 3.05 20.52 -0.86
N LEU A 489 2.86 21.84 -0.82
CA LEU A 489 2.96 22.70 -2.00
C LEU A 489 4.36 23.33 -2.08
N PRO A 490 5.01 23.34 -3.26
CA PRO A 490 6.33 23.96 -3.43
C PRO A 490 6.27 25.47 -3.23
N LYS A 491 7.22 26.02 -2.46
CA LYS A 491 7.32 27.46 -2.17
C LYS A 491 7.93 28.27 -3.32
N ASN A 492 8.65 27.60 -4.22
CA ASN A 492 9.33 28.20 -5.38
C ASN A 492 8.43 28.34 -6.62
N LEU A 493 7.22 27.78 -6.61
CA LEU A 493 6.28 27.93 -7.72
C LEU A 493 5.39 29.16 -7.55
N ALA A 494 5.07 29.81 -8.68
CA ALA A 494 4.10 30.89 -8.72
C ALA A 494 2.70 30.38 -8.36
N ASP A 495 1.91 31.21 -7.65
CA ASP A 495 0.52 30.87 -7.30
C ASP A 495 -0.31 30.49 -8.53
N SER A 496 -0.08 31.11 -9.70
CA SER A 496 -0.77 30.79 -10.96
C SER A 496 -0.53 29.34 -11.41
N SER A 497 0.69 28.82 -11.23
CA SER A 497 1.03 27.43 -11.53
C SER A 497 0.30 26.49 -10.57
N LEU A 498 0.27 26.80 -9.27
CA LEU A 498 -0.45 26.01 -8.28
C LEU A 498 -1.97 26.02 -8.51
N TYR A 499 -2.57 27.15 -8.92
CA TYR A 499 -3.99 27.20 -9.29
C TYR A 499 -4.29 26.35 -10.52
N LYS A 500 -3.43 26.37 -11.54
CA LYS A 500 -3.55 25.51 -12.72
C LYS A 500 -3.53 24.04 -12.33
N GLN A 501 -2.57 23.64 -11.49
CA GLN A 501 -2.45 22.28 -10.97
C GLN A 501 -3.70 21.84 -10.19
N ALA A 502 -4.19 22.68 -9.26
CA ALA A 502 -5.41 22.39 -8.53
C ALA A 502 -6.65 22.30 -9.43
N GLY A 503 -6.74 23.13 -10.48
CA GLY A 503 -7.84 23.11 -11.45
C GLY A 503 -7.87 21.85 -12.32
N ASN A 504 -6.69 21.41 -12.77
CA ASN A 504 -6.51 20.19 -13.56
C ASN A 504 -6.65 18.91 -12.73
N SER A 505 -6.34 18.94 -11.43
CA SER A 505 -6.45 17.77 -10.58
C SER A 505 -7.88 17.23 -10.48
N VAL A 506 -7.96 15.96 -10.10
CA VAL A 506 -9.18 15.22 -9.71
C VAL A 506 -9.51 15.43 -8.24
N SER A 507 -10.72 14.99 -7.85
CA SER A 507 -11.13 14.93 -6.44
C SER A 507 -10.65 13.63 -5.79
N VAL A 508 -9.59 13.71 -4.98
CA VAL A 508 -8.93 12.55 -4.33
C VAL A 508 -9.91 11.64 -3.58
N PRO A 509 -10.89 12.16 -2.79
CA PRO A 509 -11.81 11.29 -2.05
C PRO A 509 -12.79 10.52 -2.96
N VAL A 510 -13.16 11.09 -4.11
CA VAL A 510 -14.00 10.39 -5.10
C VAL A 510 -13.21 9.27 -5.73
N VAL A 511 -11.97 9.54 -6.15
CA VAL A 511 -11.09 8.51 -6.68
C VAL A 511 -10.85 7.42 -5.64
N THR A 512 -10.60 7.78 -4.38
CA THR A 512 -10.43 6.82 -3.27
C THR A 512 -11.66 5.93 -3.13
N ALA A 513 -12.86 6.52 -3.18
CA ALA A 513 -14.11 5.75 -3.08
C ALA A 513 -14.29 4.79 -4.26
N VAL A 514 -13.92 5.18 -5.48
CA VAL A 514 -13.94 4.30 -6.66
C VAL A 514 -12.87 3.21 -6.54
N ALA A 515 -11.63 3.57 -6.20
CA ALA A 515 -10.52 2.64 -6.05
C ALA A 515 -10.77 1.57 -4.98
N LYS A 516 -11.46 1.92 -3.87
CA LYS A 516 -11.90 0.92 -2.87
C LYS A 516 -12.89 -0.10 -3.44
N GLN A 517 -13.77 0.32 -4.36
CA GLN A 517 -14.69 -0.61 -5.04
C GLN A 517 -13.96 -1.46 -6.07
N VAL A 518 -12.97 -0.91 -6.77
CA VAL A 518 -12.07 -1.65 -7.65
C VAL A 518 -11.34 -2.74 -6.84
N MET A 519 -10.72 -2.36 -5.73
CA MET A 519 -9.99 -3.27 -4.84
C MET A 519 -10.89 -4.43 -4.36
N ARG A 520 -12.08 -4.11 -3.83
CA ARG A 520 -13.07 -5.11 -3.39
C ARG A 520 -13.46 -6.09 -4.49
N ALA A 521 -13.62 -5.61 -5.72
CA ALA A 521 -13.98 -6.46 -6.86
C ALA A 521 -12.84 -7.41 -7.24
N MET A 522 -11.58 -6.98 -7.09
CA MET A 522 -10.39 -7.74 -7.45
C MET A 522 -9.93 -8.73 -6.36
N GLU A 523 -10.19 -8.43 -5.07
CA GLU A 523 -9.72 -9.22 -3.92
C GLU A 523 -10.62 -10.41 -3.55
N THR A 524 -11.85 -10.49 -4.05
CA THR A 524 -12.84 -11.51 -3.65
C THR A 524 -12.58 -12.91 -4.24
N ASN A 525 -11.31 -13.31 -4.39
CA ASN A 525 -10.86 -14.62 -4.86
C ASN A 525 -10.01 -15.36 -3.81
N ILE A 526 -10.35 -15.24 -2.52
CA ILE A 526 -9.82 -16.13 -1.46
C ILE A 526 -10.99 -16.82 -0.78
#